data_AF-A0A1G3FJC0-F1
#
_entry.id   AF-A0A1G3FJC0-F1
#
_cell.length_a   1.000
_cell.length_b   1.000
_cell.length_c   1.000
_cell.angle_alpha   90.00
_cell.angle_beta   90.00
_cell.angle_gamma   90.00
#
_symmetry.space_group_name_H-M   'P 1'
#
loop_
_entity.id
_entity.type
_entity.pdbx_description
1 polymer ?
#
loop_
_entity_poly.entity_id
_entity_poly.type
_entity_poly.pdbx_seq_one_letter_code
_entity_poly.pdbx_strand_id
1 'polypeptide(L)'
;MRSLRNLLAPQSLHFRLGLIRESQIDALDILAAALEAQPNGQTAIRAEITDQDKDKPYVKRLHFAGDGWELTSKTIDGTYPDYTRVMPPLADEITATLSYAALNRFPTTACDRALKIDPEAGIMSMRMVDQEGDFTVPVQGKGKAFGVNIHYLKDFARPAGIIRLQSGKPGDPLYCLTDDPNLQQVVMPMRI
;
A
#
# COMPACT_ATOMS: atom_id res chain seq x y z
N MET A 1 24.14 -22.18 40.63
CA MET A 1 22.91 -22.28 39.80
C MET A 1 22.44 -20.86 39.49
N ARG A 2 22.41 -20.50 38.20
CA ARG A 2 21.87 -19.23 37.68
C ARG A 2 20.36 -19.15 37.95
N SER A 3 19.84 -17.97 38.29
CA SER A 3 18.43 -17.65 38.07
C SER A 3 18.31 -16.24 37.49
N LEU A 4 17.93 -16.23 36.21
CA LEU A 4 17.49 -15.10 35.42
C LEU A 4 16.20 -14.52 36.01
N ARG A 5 16.14 -13.20 36.17
CA ARG A 5 14.91 -12.39 36.09
C ARG A 5 15.28 -10.93 35.80
N ASN A 6 15.70 -10.69 34.56
CA ASN A 6 15.49 -9.42 33.88
C ASN A 6 14.21 -9.57 33.07
N LEU A 7 13.19 -8.74 33.29
CA LEU A 7 12.18 -8.45 32.28
C LEU A 7 11.62 -7.03 32.51
N LEU A 8 12.00 -6.18 31.55
CA LEU A 8 11.23 -5.10 30.92
C LEU A 8 10.85 -3.88 31.78
N ALA A 9 11.77 -2.91 31.79
CA ALA A 9 11.39 -1.50 31.76
C ALA A 9 11.17 -1.07 30.29
N PRO A 10 10.19 -0.20 29.98
CA PRO A 10 9.96 0.28 28.63
C PRO A 10 11.13 1.20 28.23
N GLN A 11 11.89 0.79 27.21
CA GLN A 11 12.92 1.65 26.63
C GLN A 11 12.24 2.70 25.75
N SER A 12 12.28 3.95 26.20
CA SER A 12 11.93 5.11 25.39
C SER A 12 12.91 5.25 24.22
N LEU A 13 12.39 5.16 22.99
CA LEU A 13 13.17 5.39 21.77
C LEU A 13 13.32 6.89 21.54
N HIS A 14 14.55 7.40 21.63
CA HIS A 14 14.87 8.78 21.28
C HIS A 14 15.32 8.87 19.82
N PHE A 15 14.48 9.48 18.98
CA PHE A 15 14.87 9.91 17.64
C PHE A 15 15.68 11.22 17.74
N ARG A 16 16.91 11.25 17.22
CA ARG A 16 17.64 12.51 16.97
C ARG A 16 17.71 12.73 15.46
N LEU A 17 16.75 13.49 14.95
CA LEU A 17 16.77 14.00 13.58
C LEU A 17 17.63 15.27 13.55
N GLY A 18 18.83 15.20 12.98
CA GLY A 18 19.66 16.37 12.74
C GLY A 18 19.14 17.13 11.52
N LEU A 19 18.49 18.28 11.74
CA LEU A 19 18.19 19.34 10.75
C LEU A 19 18.00 18.85 9.29
N ILE A 20 16.85 18.23 9.03
CA ILE A 20 16.41 17.85 7.69
C ILE A 20 15.21 18.75 7.33
N ARG A 21 15.22 19.34 6.12
CA ARG A 21 14.11 20.17 5.62
C ARG A 21 12.85 19.31 5.44
N GLU A 22 11.69 19.87 5.78
CA GLU A 22 10.37 19.21 5.88
C GLU A 22 9.99 18.30 4.71
N SER A 23 10.45 18.56 3.48
CA SER A 23 10.09 17.76 2.29
C SER A 23 10.80 16.41 2.15
N GLN A 24 11.78 16.10 3.01
CA GLN A 24 12.54 14.83 2.99
C GLN A 24 12.14 13.90 4.16
N ILE A 25 11.26 14.38 5.06
CA ILE A 25 10.80 13.65 6.25
C ILE A 25 9.96 12.43 5.83
N ASP A 26 9.05 12.59 4.88
CA ASP A 26 8.07 11.55 4.54
C ASP A 26 8.66 10.24 3.97
N ALA A 27 9.71 10.32 3.15
CA ALA A 27 10.23 9.15 2.45
C ALA A 27 11.08 8.23 3.34
N LEU A 28 11.79 8.81 4.31
CA LEU A 28 12.63 8.06 5.26
C LEU A 28 11.78 7.41 6.35
N ASP A 29 10.72 8.09 6.79
CA ASP A 29 9.79 7.55 7.79
C ASP A 29 9.00 6.34 7.25
N ILE A 30 8.54 6.40 5.99
CA ILE A 30 7.88 5.25 5.33
C ILE A 30 8.83 4.05 5.20
N LEU A 31 10.11 4.30 4.89
CA LEU A 31 11.10 3.24 4.71
C LEU A 31 11.53 2.63 6.04
N ALA A 32 11.68 3.43 7.09
CA ALA A 32 11.93 2.94 8.45
C ALA A 32 10.76 2.10 8.95
N ALA A 33 9.52 2.57 8.79
CA ALA A 33 8.31 1.84 9.16
C ALA A 33 8.15 0.52 8.38
N ALA A 34 8.46 0.51 7.08
CA ALA A 34 8.40 -0.70 6.26
C ALA A 34 9.43 -1.77 6.67
N LEU A 35 10.55 -1.36 7.27
CA LEU A 35 11.62 -2.26 7.70
C LEU A 35 11.49 -2.69 9.18
N GLU A 36 10.76 -1.93 10.01
CA GLU A 36 10.42 -2.28 11.40
C GLU A 36 9.42 -3.45 11.52
N ALA A 37 8.74 -3.84 10.44
CA ALA A 37 7.75 -4.92 10.43
C ALA A 37 8.33 -6.36 10.59
N GLN A 38 9.59 -6.51 11.01
CA GLN A 38 10.19 -7.80 11.36
C GLN A 38 9.89 -8.13 12.83
N PRO A 39 9.29 -9.30 13.17
CA PRO A 39 8.78 -9.62 14.52
C PRO A 39 9.88 -9.88 15.58
N ASN A 40 11.13 -9.51 15.33
CA ASN A 40 12.28 -10.03 16.06
C ASN A 40 12.88 -9.02 17.07
N GLY A 41 12.35 -7.80 17.19
CA GLY A 41 12.78 -6.82 18.19
C GLY A 41 14.26 -6.38 18.11
N GLN A 42 14.94 -6.69 17.02
CA GLN A 42 16.33 -6.33 16.76
C GLN A 42 16.49 -5.91 15.30
N THR A 43 16.15 -4.67 14.97
CA THR A 43 16.84 -3.99 13.87
C THR A 43 16.72 -2.49 14.09
N ALA A 44 17.74 -1.90 14.74
CA ALA A 44 17.95 -0.46 14.69
C ALA A 44 18.45 -0.11 13.29
N ILE A 45 17.53 -0.05 12.33
CA ILE A 45 17.87 0.25 10.94
C ILE A 45 18.20 1.73 10.88
N ARG A 46 19.49 2.02 10.74
CA ARG A 46 19.97 3.37 10.57
C ARG A 46 19.99 3.68 9.08
N ALA A 47 18.99 4.42 8.63
CA ALA A 47 18.99 4.99 7.29
C ALA A 47 19.79 6.29 7.32
N GLU A 48 20.91 6.33 6.59
CA GLU A 48 21.74 7.54 6.50
C GLU A 48 21.89 8.03 5.06
N ILE A 49 21.73 9.34 4.91
CA ILE A 49 22.03 10.07 3.69
C ILE A 49 23.55 10.27 3.64
N THR A 50 24.22 9.53 2.76
CA THR A 50 25.69 9.48 2.73
C THR A 50 26.33 10.44 1.72
N ASP A 51 25.53 11.02 0.81
CA ASP A 51 26.03 11.92 -0.24
C ASP A 51 24.92 12.86 -0.71
N GLN A 52 24.91 14.09 -0.17
CA GLN A 52 24.16 15.22 -0.72
C GLN A 52 25.12 16.11 -1.51
N ASP A 53 24.90 16.15 -2.82
CA ASP A 53 25.56 17.11 -3.69
C ASP A 53 24.98 18.50 -3.41
N LYS A 54 25.83 19.49 -3.11
CA LYS A 54 25.37 20.85 -2.79
C LYS A 54 24.56 21.48 -3.93
N ASP A 55 24.79 21.03 -5.16
CA ASP A 55 24.16 21.56 -6.36
C ASP A 55 22.90 20.79 -6.76
N LYS A 56 22.51 19.73 -6.05
CA LYS A 56 21.34 18.91 -6.38
C LYS A 56 20.36 18.80 -5.21
N PRO A 57 19.04 18.90 -5.46
CA PRO A 57 18.03 18.91 -4.40
C PRO A 57 17.68 17.51 -3.84
N TYR A 58 18.49 16.48 -4.13
CA TYR A 58 18.17 15.10 -3.80
C TYR A 58 19.39 14.30 -3.29
N VAL A 59 19.10 13.27 -2.49
CA VAL A 59 20.09 12.32 -1.92
C VAL A 59 20.56 11.36 -3.02
N LYS A 60 21.86 11.07 -3.13
CA LYS A 60 22.40 10.12 -4.15
C LYS A 60 22.50 8.67 -3.68
N ARG A 61 22.64 8.44 -2.37
CA ARG A 61 22.89 7.12 -1.79
C ARG A 61 22.09 6.94 -0.51
N LEU A 62 21.49 5.76 -0.40
CA LEU A 62 20.88 5.27 0.84
C LEU A 62 21.77 4.18 1.40
N HIS A 63 22.06 4.27 2.69
CA HIS A 63 22.77 3.26 3.45
C HIS A 63 21.85 2.65 4.49
N PHE A 64 21.86 1.31 4.58
CA PHE A 64 21.14 0.53 5.58
C PHE A 64 22.14 -0.37 6.29
N ALA A 65 22.08 -0.41 7.61
CA ALA A 65 22.88 -1.31 8.42
C ALA A 65 21.99 -2.08 9.39
N GLY A 66 22.35 -3.33 9.63
CA GLY A 66 21.79 -4.19 10.67
C GLY A 66 22.87 -5.06 11.30
N ASP A 67 22.49 -6.04 12.10
CA ASP A 67 23.45 -6.89 12.82
C ASP A 67 24.28 -7.75 11.86
N GLY A 68 25.52 -7.32 11.61
CA GLY A 68 26.51 -8.02 10.79
C GLY A 68 26.36 -7.83 9.27
N TRP A 69 25.51 -6.90 8.83
CA TRP A 69 25.33 -6.61 7.41
C TRP A 69 25.16 -5.12 7.12
N GLU A 70 25.60 -4.71 5.93
CA GLU A 70 25.45 -3.36 5.40
C GLU A 70 24.98 -3.45 3.94
N LEU A 71 24.06 -2.57 3.56
CA LEU A 71 23.54 -2.43 2.21
C LEU A 71 23.64 -0.96 1.81
N THR A 72 24.28 -0.69 0.68
CA THR A 72 24.27 0.65 0.08
C THR A 72 23.64 0.60 -1.30
N SER A 73 22.66 1.46 -1.56
CA SER A 73 22.01 1.60 -2.85
C SER A 73 22.11 3.03 -3.38
N LYS A 74 22.20 3.17 -4.70
CA LYS A 74 22.01 4.47 -5.36
C LYS A 74 20.52 4.79 -5.37
N THR A 75 20.18 6.06 -5.19
CA THR A 75 18.82 6.56 -5.40
C THR A 75 18.54 6.79 -6.88
N ILE A 76 17.26 6.93 -7.23
CA ILE A 76 16.85 7.37 -8.57
C ILE A 76 17.08 8.87 -8.67
N ASP A 77 17.84 9.28 -9.69
CA ASP A 77 18.01 10.69 -10.04
C ASP A 77 16.67 11.25 -10.54
N GLY A 78 16.03 12.12 -9.78
CA GLY A 78 14.80 12.77 -10.22
C GLY A 78 13.98 13.39 -9.09
N THR A 79 12.88 14.03 -9.49
CA THR A 79 11.84 14.52 -8.57
C THR A 79 10.67 13.55 -8.64
N TYR A 80 10.29 12.98 -7.49
CA TYR A 80 9.11 12.13 -7.42
C TYR A 80 7.86 12.97 -7.72
N PRO A 81 6.86 12.45 -8.45
CA PRO A 81 5.63 13.19 -8.72
C PRO A 81 4.95 13.65 -7.42
N ASP A 82 4.31 14.81 -7.46
CA ASP A 82 3.44 15.25 -6.37
C ASP A 82 2.21 14.33 -6.28
N TYR A 83 2.33 13.29 -5.46
CA TYR A 83 1.32 12.24 -5.31
C TYR A 83 0.06 12.74 -4.58
N THR A 84 0.16 13.85 -3.84
CA THR A 84 -0.98 14.42 -3.10
C THR A 84 -2.10 14.85 -4.06
N ARG A 85 -1.75 15.17 -5.31
CA ARG A 85 -2.70 15.56 -6.37
C ARG A 85 -3.56 14.41 -6.88
N VAL A 86 -3.13 13.16 -6.70
CA VAL A 86 -3.87 11.96 -7.14
C VAL A 86 -4.59 11.26 -5.99
N MET A 87 -4.38 11.73 -4.75
CA MET A 87 -5.14 11.27 -3.60
C MET A 87 -6.56 11.84 -3.73
N PRO A 88 -7.59 11.00 -3.94
CA PRO A 88 -8.95 11.48 -4.00
C PRO A 88 -9.35 12.05 -2.63
N PRO A 89 -10.38 12.90 -2.51
CA PRO A 89 -10.99 13.13 -1.20
C PRO A 89 -11.70 11.85 -0.73
N LEU A 90 -11.84 11.67 0.59
CA LEU A 90 -12.73 10.62 1.11
C LEU A 90 -14.17 10.95 0.68
N ALA A 91 -14.75 10.07 -0.12
CA ALA A 91 -16.04 10.22 -0.76
C ALA A 91 -16.79 8.89 -0.65
N ASP A 92 -18.10 8.93 -0.43
CA ASP A 92 -18.89 7.75 -0.10
C ASP A 92 -20.02 7.47 -1.10
N GLU A 93 -20.05 8.15 -2.24
CA GLU A 93 -21.05 7.96 -3.29
C GLU A 93 -20.96 6.57 -3.92
N ILE A 94 -19.73 6.07 -4.11
CA ILE A 94 -19.43 4.70 -4.53
C ILE A 94 -18.67 4.02 -3.40
N THR A 95 -19.20 2.90 -2.93
CA THR A 95 -18.51 2.05 -1.97
C THR A 95 -18.63 0.58 -2.32
N ALA A 96 -17.59 -0.20 -2.07
CA ALA A 96 -17.63 -1.65 -2.19
C ALA A 96 -16.73 -2.29 -1.14
N THR A 97 -17.23 -3.29 -0.43
CA THR A 97 -16.46 -4.07 0.54
C THR A 97 -16.09 -5.42 -0.07
N LEU A 98 -14.79 -5.71 -0.08
CA LEU A 98 -14.22 -6.88 -0.74
C LEU A 98 -13.37 -7.66 0.25
N SER A 99 -13.52 -8.98 0.27
CA SER A 99 -12.60 -9.86 0.99
C SER A 99 -11.59 -10.48 0.03
N TYR A 100 -10.37 -10.72 0.52
CA TYR A 100 -9.36 -11.47 -0.21
C TYR A 100 -9.89 -12.84 -0.65
N ALA A 101 -10.65 -13.52 0.22
CA ALA A 101 -11.26 -14.81 -0.10
C ALA A 101 -12.22 -14.73 -1.31
N ALA A 102 -13.00 -13.65 -1.43
CA ALA A 102 -13.89 -13.45 -2.57
C ALA A 102 -13.12 -13.11 -3.84
N LEU A 103 -12.11 -12.23 -3.75
CA LEU A 103 -11.23 -11.86 -4.85
C LEU A 103 -10.42 -13.07 -5.36
N ASN A 104 -9.98 -13.96 -4.48
CA ASN A 104 -9.16 -15.12 -4.82
C ASN A 104 -9.94 -16.22 -5.56
N ARG A 105 -11.28 -16.16 -5.60
CA ARG A 105 -12.11 -17.07 -6.42
C ARG A 105 -11.98 -16.79 -7.90
N PHE A 106 -11.65 -15.56 -8.27
CA PHE A 106 -11.46 -15.19 -9.66
C PHE A 106 -10.15 -15.82 -10.18
N PRO A 107 -10.20 -16.52 -11.32
CA PRO A 107 -9.05 -17.20 -11.87
C PRO A 107 -8.00 -16.21 -12.38
N THR A 108 -6.73 -16.56 -12.20
CA THR A 108 -5.58 -15.73 -12.64
C THR A 108 -5.33 -15.84 -14.16
N THR A 109 -6.00 -16.77 -14.83
CA THR A 109 -5.86 -17.10 -16.27
C THR A 109 -6.82 -16.31 -17.18
N ALA A 110 -7.56 -15.33 -16.63
CA ALA A 110 -8.46 -14.52 -17.44
C ALA A 110 -7.73 -13.62 -18.45
N CYS A 111 -8.33 -13.39 -19.62
CA CYS A 111 -7.81 -12.51 -20.67
C CYS A 111 -7.87 -11.06 -20.20
N ASP A 112 -8.93 -10.73 -19.47
CA ASP A 112 -9.16 -9.42 -18.95
C ASP A 112 -8.76 -9.37 -17.47
N ARG A 113 -8.01 -8.33 -17.13
CA ARG A 113 -7.64 -8.02 -15.74
C ARG A 113 -8.70 -7.13 -15.09
N ALA A 114 -9.61 -6.55 -15.88
CA ALA A 114 -10.68 -5.71 -15.39
C ALA A 114 -11.75 -6.56 -14.68
N LEU A 115 -11.88 -6.31 -13.38
CA LEU A 115 -13.02 -6.74 -12.58
C LEU A 115 -14.06 -5.63 -12.64
N LYS A 116 -15.24 -5.92 -13.18
CA LYS A 116 -16.40 -5.05 -13.08
C LYS A 116 -17.03 -5.25 -11.70
N ILE A 117 -17.19 -4.18 -10.93
CA ILE A 117 -17.86 -4.19 -9.64
C ILE A 117 -19.14 -3.39 -9.80
N ASP A 118 -20.28 -4.01 -9.51
CA ASP A 118 -21.59 -3.39 -9.53
C ASP A 118 -22.20 -3.48 -8.11
N PRO A 119 -21.99 -2.45 -7.28
CA PRO A 119 -22.47 -2.46 -5.90
C PRO A 119 -23.99 -2.47 -5.79
N GLU A 120 -24.71 -1.83 -6.71
CA GLU A 120 -26.18 -1.80 -6.74
C GLU A 120 -26.77 -3.15 -7.13
N ALA A 121 -26.18 -3.83 -8.12
CA ALA A 121 -26.55 -5.20 -8.46
C ALA A 121 -26.03 -6.24 -7.45
N GLY A 122 -25.15 -5.84 -6.52
CA GLY A 122 -24.56 -6.71 -5.52
C GLY A 122 -23.61 -7.77 -6.09
N ILE A 123 -23.04 -7.53 -7.27
CA ILE A 123 -22.18 -8.48 -7.97
C ILE A 123 -20.87 -7.85 -8.44
N MET A 124 -19.82 -8.65 -8.47
CA MET A 124 -18.58 -8.38 -9.18
C MET A 124 -18.37 -9.47 -10.22
N SER A 125 -18.02 -9.09 -11.44
CA SER A 125 -17.91 -9.99 -12.58
C SER A 125 -16.64 -9.77 -13.39
N MET A 126 -16.12 -10.84 -13.98
CA MET A 126 -14.93 -10.82 -14.83
C MET A 126 -15.16 -11.75 -16.02
N ARG A 127 -14.76 -11.29 -17.21
CA ARG A 127 -14.89 -12.08 -18.44
C ARG A 127 -13.86 -13.19 -18.50
N MET A 128 -14.31 -14.40 -18.82
CA MET A 128 -13.46 -15.58 -18.95
C MET A 128 -12.98 -15.80 -20.40
N VAL A 129 -11.78 -16.35 -20.57
CA VAL A 129 -11.21 -16.69 -21.90
C VAL A 129 -11.77 -18.00 -22.42
N ASP A 130 -11.77 -18.98 -21.53
CA ASP A 130 -11.98 -20.39 -21.87
C ASP A 130 -13.44 -20.83 -21.67
N GLN A 131 -14.31 -19.91 -21.22
CA GLN A 131 -15.73 -20.16 -21.00
C GLN A 131 -16.54 -19.05 -21.65
N GLU A 132 -17.63 -19.42 -22.32
CA GLU A 132 -18.64 -18.46 -22.78
C GLU A 132 -19.43 -17.94 -21.57
N GLY A 133 -18.95 -16.86 -20.96
CA GLY A 133 -19.66 -16.18 -19.87
C GLY A 133 -18.77 -15.40 -18.91
N ASP A 134 -19.45 -14.67 -18.01
CA ASP A 134 -18.82 -13.90 -16.94
C ASP A 134 -18.77 -14.73 -15.65
N PHE A 135 -17.59 -14.83 -15.04
CA PHE A 135 -17.46 -15.36 -13.69
C PHE A 135 -17.93 -14.29 -12.69
N THR A 136 -18.91 -14.63 -11.86
CA THR A 136 -19.58 -13.67 -10.97
C THR A 136 -19.48 -14.07 -9.50
N VAL A 137 -19.21 -13.11 -8.63
CA VAL A 137 -19.13 -13.27 -7.16
C VAL A 137 -19.92 -12.14 -6.50
N PRO A 138 -20.64 -12.38 -5.39
CA PRO A 138 -21.37 -11.31 -4.71
C PRO A 138 -20.43 -10.26 -4.08
N VAL A 139 -20.88 -9.01 -4.06
CA VAL A 139 -20.22 -7.88 -3.39
C VAL A 139 -21.26 -7.07 -2.62
N GLN A 140 -20.83 -6.43 -1.53
CA GLN A 140 -21.66 -5.48 -0.79
C GLN A 140 -21.17 -4.06 -1.03
N GLY A 141 -22.09 -3.13 -1.21
CA GLY A 141 -21.75 -1.73 -1.43
C GLY A 141 -22.94 -0.89 -1.88
N LYS A 142 -22.64 0.29 -2.43
CA LYS A 142 -23.60 1.19 -3.05
C LYS A 142 -22.94 2.01 -4.14
N GLY A 143 -23.73 2.54 -5.07
CA GLY A 143 -23.30 3.42 -6.14
C GLY A 143 -23.09 2.72 -7.47
N LYS A 144 -22.70 3.51 -8.48
CA LYS A 144 -22.59 3.09 -9.86
C LYS A 144 -21.51 2.03 -10.07
N ALA A 145 -21.71 1.17 -11.07
CA ALA A 145 -20.71 0.20 -11.49
C ALA A 145 -19.41 0.86 -11.98
N PHE A 146 -18.29 0.22 -11.66
CA PHE A 146 -16.94 0.66 -12.04
C PHE A 146 -16.02 -0.54 -12.30
N GLY A 147 -14.92 -0.31 -13.01
CA GLY A 147 -13.92 -1.33 -13.29
C GLY A 147 -12.64 -1.12 -12.52
N VAL A 148 -11.99 -2.19 -12.04
CA VAL A 148 -10.66 -2.12 -11.42
C VAL A 148 -9.83 -3.32 -11.83
N ASN A 149 -8.51 -3.15 -11.93
CA ASN A 149 -7.62 -4.27 -12.13
C ASN A 149 -7.63 -5.22 -10.91
N ILE A 150 -8.01 -6.48 -11.12
CA ILE A 150 -8.15 -7.46 -10.04
C ILE A 150 -6.85 -7.77 -9.31
N HIS A 151 -5.70 -7.67 -9.99
CA HIS A 151 -4.42 -7.96 -9.36
C HIS A 151 -4.09 -6.95 -8.26
N TYR A 152 -4.35 -5.66 -8.51
CA TYR A 152 -4.16 -4.62 -7.49
C TYR A 152 -5.06 -4.86 -6.28
N LEU A 153 -6.32 -5.22 -6.50
CA LEU A 153 -7.23 -5.55 -5.40
C LEU A 153 -6.77 -6.78 -4.60
N LYS A 154 -6.28 -7.82 -5.28
CA LYS A 154 -5.72 -9.00 -4.62
C LYS A 154 -4.47 -8.65 -3.81
N ASP A 155 -3.61 -7.79 -4.31
CA ASP A 155 -2.39 -7.39 -3.62
C ASP A 155 -2.69 -6.51 -2.41
N PHE A 156 -3.66 -5.61 -2.50
CA PHE A 156 -4.11 -4.79 -1.36
C PHE A 156 -4.83 -5.62 -0.29
N ALA A 157 -5.70 -6.54 -0.72
CA ALA A 157 -6.45 -7.38 0.21
C ALA A 157 -5.64 -8.53 0.80
N ARG A 158 -4.52 -8.95 0.18
CA ARG A 158 -3.71 -10.07 0.69
C ARG A 158 -3.21 -9.85 2.13
N PRO A 159 -2.59 -8.72 2.50
CA PRO A 159 -2.20 -8.46 3.88
C PRO A 159 -3.37 -8.03 4.78
N ALA A 160 -4.36 -7.31 4.24
CA ALA A 160 -5.46 -6.74 5.03
C ALA A 160 -6.63 -7.71 5.29
N GLY A 161 -6.79 -8.74 4.47
CA GLY A 161 -7.91 -9.68 4.49
C GLY A 161 -9.22 -9.09 3.94
N ILE A 162 -9.63 -7.92 4.41
CA ILE A 162 -10.81 -7.17 3.96
C ILE A 162 -10.39 -5.75 3.60
N ILE A 163 -10.93 -5.25 2.48
CA ILE A 163 -10.72 -3.88 2.02
C ILE A 163 -12.05 -3.22 1.70
N ARG A 164 -12.10 -1.89 1.84
CA ARG A 164 -13.24 -1.07 1.45
C ARG A 164 -12.82 -0.06 0.41
N LEU A 165 -13.45 -0.11 -0.76
CA LEU A 165 -13.29 0.86 -1.82
C LEU A 165 -14.22 2.06 -1.61
N GLN A 166 -13.72 3.25 -1.92
CA GLN A 166 -14.44 4.52 -1.83
C GLN A 166 -14.08 5.43 -3.02
N SER A 167 -15.08 6.04 -3.65
CA SER A 167 -14.88 7.01 -4.72
C SER A 167 -16.12 7.88 -4.92
N GLY A 168 -15.94 9.06 -5.50
CA GLY A 168 -17.04 9.96 -5.86
C GLY A 168 -17.74 9.57 -7.17
N LYS A 169 -16.99 9.14 -8.20
CA LYS A 169 -17.52 8.77 -9.52
C LYS A 169 -16.78 7.57 -10.11
N PRO A 170 -17.39 6.80 -11.04
CA PRO A 170 -16.77 5.59 -11.57
C PRO A 170 -15.42 5.79 -12.30
N GLY A 171 -15.15 7.01 -12.78
CA GLY A 171 -13.91 7.36 -13.45
C GLY A 171 -12.87 8.05 -12.55
N ASP A 172 -13.21 8.32 -11.29
CA ASP A 172 -12.32 8.96 -10.34
C ASP A 172 -11.43 7.90 -9.67
N PRO A 173 -10.21 8.24 -9.22
CA PRO A 173 -9.38 7.35 -8.39
C PRO A 173 -10.17 6.84 -7.18
N LEU A 174 -9.95 5.59 -6.81
CA LEU A 174 -10.60 4.97 -5.67
C LEU A 174 -9.64 4.87 -4.49
N TYR A 175 -10.07 5.31 -3.32
CA TYR A 175 -9.42 4.94 -2.07
C TYR A 175 -9.71 3.49 -1.72
N CYS A 176 -8.67 2.78 -1.29
CA CYS A 176 -8.74 1.46 -0.71
C CYS A 176 -8.41 1.57 0.78
N LEU A 177 -9.44 1.50 1.61
CA LEU A 177 -9.33 1.55 3.05
C LEU A 177 -9.15 0.15 3.62
N THR A 178 -8.31 0.05 4.64
CA THR A 178 -8.08 -1.16 5.43
C THR A 178 -8.32 -0.85 6.91
N ASP A 179 -8.17 -1.84 7.79
CA ASP A 179 -8.25 -1.61 9.24
C ASP A 179 -7.05 -0.80 9.78
N ASP A 180 -5.95 -0.70 9.03
CA ASP A 180 -4.81 0.16 9.38
C ASP A 180 -5.03 1.60 8.89
N PRO A 181 -5.20 2.58 9.79
CA PRO A 181 -5.44 3.98 9.42
C PRO A 181 -4.19 4.66 8.82
N ASN A 182 -2.99 4.11 8.98
CA ASN A 182 -1.76 4.68 8.43
C ASN A 182 -1.49 4.21 7.00
N LEU A 183 -2.20 3.18 6.53
CA LEU A 183 -2.05 2.65 5.18
C LEU A 183 -3.02 3.34 4.22
N GLN A 184 -2.47 4.22 3.38
CA GLN A 184 -3.23 4.87 2.30
C GLN A 184 -2.95 4.18 0.98
N GLN A 185 -4.00 3.61 0.37
CA GLN A 185 -3.91 2.94 -0.92
C GLN A 185 -4.90 3.57 -1.90
N VAL A 186 -4.44 3.81 -3.12
CA VAL A 186 -5.26 4.33 -4.21
C VAL A 186 -5.16 3.38 -5.39
N VAL A 187 -6.29 3.14 -6.05
CA VAL A 187 -6.35 2.38 -7.30
C VAL A 187 -7.08 3.17 -8.38
N MET A 188 -6.53 3.14 -9.59
CA MET A 188 -7.15 3.78 -10.73
C MET A 188 -8.25 2.89 -11.32
N PRO A 189 -9.40 3.48 -11.71
CA PRO A 189 -10.42 2.73 -12.40
C PRO A 189 -9.96 2.31 -13.79
N MET A 190 -10.48 1.17 -14.25
CA MET A 190 -10.40 0.73 -15.63
C MET A 190 -11.71 1.03 -16.34
N ARG A 191 -11.62 1.24 -17.65
CA ARG A 191 -12.80 1.28 -18.50
C ARG A 191 -13.39 -0.13 -18.59
N ILE A 192 -14.70 -0.22 -18.39
CA ILE A 192 -15.54 -1.42 -18.57
C ILE A 192 -16.49 -1.24 -19.74
#